data_AF-A0A3B0MCI3-F1
#
_entry.id   AF-A0A3B0MCI3-F1
#
_cell.length_a   1.000
_cell.length_b   1.000
_cell.length_c   1.000
_cell.angle_alpha   90.00
_cell.angle_beta   90.00
_cell.angle_gamma   90.00
#
_symmetry.space_group_name_H-M   'P 1'
#
loop_
_entity.id
_entity.type
_entity.pdbx_description
1 polymer ?
#
loop_
_entity_poly.entity_id
_entity_poly.type
_entity_poly.pdbx_seq_one_letter_code
_entity_poly.pdbx_strand_id
1 'polypeptide(L)'
;MTQVKSLPERLATMPANTRWDIARRATQWVEDGGPNAERGAEALEDIAAYERARFVGKRIPIGALDWEPHEGQWLMRGFDGDKEVAGIEYTATHTASRKKVFRLTVLGRRHADMFHHVDEARACADELYRERTTCE
;
A
#
# COMPACT_ATOMS: atom_id res chain seq x y z
N MET A 1 18.52 30.50 -8.78
CA MET A 1 17.56 29.85 -7.86
C MET A 1 17.33 28.44 -8.37
N THR A 2 17.67 27.41 -7.59
CA THR A 2 17.48 26.01 -8.03
C THR A 2 16.01 25.65 -7.89
N GLN A 3 15.33 25.37 -9.00
CA GLN A 3 13.93 24.95 -9.00
C GLN A 3 13.83 23.61 -8.26
N VAL A 4 13.14 23.61 -7.12
CA VAL A 4 12.88 22.38 -6.37
C VAL A 4 11.83 21.59 -7.14
N LYS A 5 12.23 20.44 -7.69
CA LYS A 5 11.32 19.52 -8.39
C LYS A 5 10.19 19.05 -7.46
N SER A 6 8.98 18.92 -8.00
CA SER A 6 7.83 18.40 -7.27
C SER A 6 8.02 16.92 -6.88
N LEU A 7 7.19 16.39 -5.98
CA LEU A 7 7.29 14.98 -5.59
C LEU A 7 7.12 14.04 -6.81
N PRO A 8 6.09 14.18 -7.67
CA PRO A 8 5.91 13.32 -8.84
C PRO A 8 7.13 13.24 -9.75
N GLU A 9 7.77 14.38 -10.03
CA GLU A 9 8.96 14.47 -10.88
C GLU A 9 10.17 13.73 -10.31
N ARG A 10 10.19 13.50 -8.99
CA ARG A 10 11.30 12.87 -8.27
C ARG A 10 11.08 11.39 -8.01
N LEU A 11 9.84 10.89 -8.04
CA LEU A 11 9.52 9.50 -7.68
C LEU A 11 10.26 8.48 -8.55
N ALA A 12 10.44 8.78 -9.85
CA ALA A 12 11.08 7.88 -10.81
C ALA A 12 12.56 7.63 -10.52
N THR A 13 13.28 8.60 -9.96
CA THR A 13 14.71 8.50 -9.64
C THR A 13 14.96 8.22 -8.15
N MET A 14 13.89 8.15 -7.36
CA MET A 14 13.97 7.91 -5.93
C MET A 14 14.15 6.40 -5.62
N PRO A 15 15.02 6.02 -4.67
CA PRO A 15 15.09 4.66 -4.17
C PRO A 15 13.77 4.22 -3.50
N ALA A 16 13.44 2.94 -3.57
CA ALA A 16 12.21 2.39 -2.97
C ALA A 16 12.09 2.70 -1.46
N ASN A 17 13.17 2.52 -0.71
CA ASN A 17 13.20 2.84 0.73
C ASN A 17 12.87 4.31 1.02
N THR A 18 13.29 5.23 0.14
CA THR A 18 13.00 6.66 0.32
C THR A 18 11.54 6.98 0.01
N ARG A 19 10.95 6.35 -1.03
CA ARG A 19 9.50 6.47 -1.29
C ARG A 19 8.69 5.94 -0.10
N TRP A 20 9.09 4.78 0.42
CA TRP A 20 8.47 4.20 1.60
C TRP A 20 8.55 5.10 2.84
N ASP A 21 9.71 5.70 3.12
CA ASP A 21 9.86 6.63 4.24
C ASP A 21 8.96 7.86 4.13
N ILE A 22 8.76 8.37 2.90
CA ILE A 22 7.84 9.49 2.64
C ILE A 22 6.40 9.02 2.88
N ALA A 23 6.00 7.89 2.31
CA ALA A 23 4.66 7.34 2.47
C ALA A 23 4.34 7.09 3.94
N ARG A 24 5.25 6.48 4.70
CA ARG A 24 5.08 6.25 6.14
C ARG A 24 4.84 7.54 6.93
N ARG A 25 5.61 8.60 6.67
CA ARG A 25 5.42 9.91 7.34
C ARG A 25 4.11 10.55 6.92
N ALA A 26 3.76 10.45 5.64
CA ALA A 26 2.52 10.98 5.10
C ALA A 26 1.30 10.26 5.71
N THR A 27 1.34 8.94 5.86
CA THR A 27 0.33 8.16 6.60
C THR A 27 0.18 8.68 8.02
N GLN A 28 1.28 8.90 8.75
CA GLN A 28 1.21 9.43 10.12
C GLN A 28 0.56 10.82 10.14
N TRP A 29 0.91 11.73 9.22
CA TRP A 29 0.30 13.06 9.16
C TRP A 29 -1.20 13.03 8.88
N VAL A 30 -1.65 12.11 8.02
CA VAL A 30 -3.07 11.91 7.72
C VAL A 30 -3.79 11.34 8.94
N GLU A 31 -3.22 10.34 9.60
CA GLU A 31 -3.80 9.71 10.79
C GLU A 31 -3.88 10.67 11.99
N ASP A 32 -2.87 11.52 12.17
CA ASP A 32 -2.83 12.52 13.25
C ASP A 32 -3.82 13.68 13.04
N GLY A 33 -4.33 13.89 11.81
CA GLY A 33 -5.23 14.99 11.48
C GLY A 33 -4.63 16.39 11.68
N GLY A 34 -3.30 16.48 11.71
CA GLY A 34 -2.57 17.71 11.99
C GLY A 34 -2.45 18.67 10.79
N PRO A 35 -1.69 19.77 10.91
CA PRO A 35 -1.55 20.79 9.86
C PRO A 35 -0.90 20.28 8.56
N ASN A 36 -0.32 19.07 8.57
CA ASN A 36 0.27 18.42 7.40
C ASN A 36 -0.64 17.35 6.78
N ALA A 37 -1.87 17.16 7.25
CA ALA A 37 -2.75 16.08 6.80
C ALA A 37 -3.05 16.14 5.29
N GLU A 38 -3.41 17.31 4.76
CA GLU A 38 -3.67 17.50 3.32
C GLU A 38 -2.43 17.19 2.48
N ARG A 39 -1.28 17.75 2.87
CA ARG A 39 0.02 17.45 2.23
C ARG A 39 0.39 15.96 2.30
N GLY A 40 0.03 15.31 3.40
CA GLY A 40 0.20 13.87 3.55
C GLY A 40 -0.67 13.10 2.56
N ALA A 41 -1.94 13.47 2.42
CA ALA A 41 -2.86 12.87 1.47
C ALA A 41 -2.36 13.01 0.03
N GLU A 42 -1.92 14.22 -0.37
CA GLU A 42 -1.32 14.46 -1.70
C GLU A 42 -0.09 13.59 -1.95
N ALA A 43 0.82 13.50 -0.97
CA ALA A 43 2.02 12.69 -1.12
C ALA A 43 1.71 11.19 -1.25
N LEU A 44 0.70 10.69 -0.53
CA LEU A 44 0.24 9.31 -0.65
C LEU A 44 -0.39 9.04 -2.01
N GLU A 45 -1.19 9.97 -2.53
CA GLU A 45 -1.80 9.86 -3.86
C GLU A 45 -0.74 9.82 -4.96
N ASP A 46 0.26 10.72 -4.91
CA ASP A 46 1.37 10.75 -5.85
C ASP A 46 2.16 9.43 -5.87
N ILE A 47 2.50 8.91 -4.68
CA ILE A 47 3.22 7.64 -4.52
C ILE A 47 2.36 6.48 -5.04
N ALA A 48 1.08 6.45 -4.66
CA ALA A 48 0.14 5.41 -5.07
C ALA A 48 -0.02 5.37 -6.60
N ALA A 49 -0.15 6.52 -7.24
CA ALA A 49 -0.26 6.64 -8.70
C ALA A 49 1.01 6.15 -9.41
N TYR A 50 2.18 6.56 -8.93
CA TYR A 50 3.46 6.10 -9.47
C TYR A 50 3.64 4.59 -9.33
N GLU A 51 3.36 4.03 -8.15
CA GLU A 51 3.49 2.60 -7.89
C GLU A 51 2.50 1.78 -8.73
N ARG A 52 1.23 2.22 -8.82
CA ARG A 52 0.23 1.56 -9.68
C ARG A 52 0.71 1.48 -11.12
N ALA A 53 1.18 2.58 -11.70
CA ALA A 53 1.70 2.58 -13.07
C ALA A 53 2.88 1.62 -13.27
N ARG A 54 3.71 1.45 -12.23
CA ARG A 54 4.88 0.56 -12.25
C ARG A 54 4.53 -0.93 -12.15
N PHE A 55 3.47 -1.28 -11.42
CA PHE A 55 3.17 -2.67 -11.05
C PHE A 55 1.90 -3.25 -11.70
N VAL A 56 1.05 -2.43 -12.32
CA VAL A 56 -0.22 -2.87 -12.93
C VAL A 56 -0.06 -4.05 -13.91
N GLY A 57 1.03 -4.10 -14.68
CA GLY A 57 1.30 -5.17 -15.65
C GLY A 57 2.02 -6.39 -15.08
N LYS A 58 2.28 -6.44 -13.78
CA LYS A 58 3.07 -7.49 -13.11
C LYS A 58 2.26 -8.31 -12.10
N ARG A 59 0.94 -8.37 -12.28
CA ARG A 59 0.05 -9.04 -11.35
C ARG A 59 0.34 -10.54 -11.29
N ILE A 60 0.22 -11.12 -10.09
CA ILE A 60 0.46 -12.54 -9.81
C ILE A 60 -0.83 -13.12 -9.21
N PRO A 61 -1.37 -14.22 -9.75
CA PRO A 61 -2.59 -14.84 -9.24
C PRO A 61 -2.32 -15.52 -7.90
N ILE A 62 -3.10 -15.18 -6.86
CA ILE A 62 -3.03 -15.78 -5.53
C ILE A 62 -4.46 -15.96 -5.01
N GLY A 63 -4.92 -17.21 -4.95
CA GLY A 63 -6.30 -17.52 -4.61
C GLY A 63 -7.26 -17.03 -5.69
N ALA A 64 -8.28 -16.27 -5.30
CA ALA A 64 -9.26 -15.63 -6.18
C ALA A 64 -8.87 -14.20 -6.61
N LEU A 65 -7.72 -13.68 -6.15
CA LEU A 65 -7.29 -12.32 -6.43
C LEU A 65 -5.97 -12.28 -7.21
N ASP A 66 -5.85 -11.30 -8.10
CA ASP A 66 -4.60 -10.96 -8.76
C ASP A 66 -3.87 -9.87 -7.97
N TRP A 67 -2.61 -10.11 -7.59
CA TRP A 67 -1.87 -9.21 -6.71
C TRP A 67 -0.69 -8.53 -7.40
N GLU A 68 -0.47 -7.25 -7.11
CA GLU A 68 0.82 -6.59 -7.36
C GLU A 68 1.95 -7.33 -6.62
N PRO A 69 3.15 -7.46 -7.21
CA PRO A 69 4.27 -8.20 -6.63
C PRO A 69 4.82 -7.47 -5.39
N HIS A 70 5.52 -8.17 -4.50
CA HIS A 70 6.18 -7.55 -3.33
C HIS A 70 7.60 -7.07 -3.67
N GLU A 71 7.73 -5.92 -4.35
CA GLU A 71 9.01 -5.37 -4.83
C GLU A 71 9.40 -4.05 -4.12
N GLY A 72 9.02 -3.90 -2.85
CA GLY A 72 9.40 -2.77 -2.02
C GLY A 72 8.54 -1.52 -2.21
N GLN A 73 7.35 -1.64 -2.80
CA GLN A 73 6.32 -0.61 -2.79
C GLN A 73 5.69 -0.42 -1.40
N TRP A 74 5.11 0.77 -1.18
CA TRP A 74 4.38 1.08 0.04
C TRP A 74 3.01 0.40 0.08
N LEU A 75 2.30 0.36 -1.06
CA LEU A 75 0.97 -0.25 -1.18
C LEU A 75 0.98 -1.33 -2.26
N MET A 76 0.60 -2.54 -1.88
CA MET A 76 0.30 -3.65 -2.80
C MET A 76 -1.19 -3.77 -2.98
N ARG A 77 -1.65 -3.85 -4.23
CA ARG A 77 -3.08 -3.98 -4.53
C ARG A 77 -3.45 -5.39 -4.96
N GLY A 78 -4.62 -5.82 -4.52
CA GLY A 78 -5.31 -7.03 -4.94
C GLY A 78 -6.50 -6.68 -5.80
N PHE A 79 -6.67 -7.42 -6.90
CA PHE A 79 -7.66 -7.16 -7.93
C PHE A 79 -8.57 -8.36 -8.16
N ASP A 80 -9.84 -8.09 -8.46
CA ASP A 80 -10.74 -9.00 -9.16
C ASP A 80 -10.95 -8.46 -10.57
N GLY A 81 -10.34 -9.12 -11.56
CA GLY A 81 -10.20 -8.59 -12.91
C GLY A 81 -9.48 -7.23 -12.91
N ASP A 82 -10.19 -6.18 -13.31
CA ASP A 82 -9.68 -4.80 -13.32
C ASP A 82 -10.00 -3.99 -12.07
N LYS A 83 -10.83 -4.54 -11.16
CA LYS A 83 -11.30 -3.83 -9.97
C LYS A 83 -10.35 -4.06 -8.81
N GLU A 84 -9.79 -2.98 -8.26
CA GLU A 84 -9.07 -3.02 -6.99
C GLU A 84 -10.05 -3.33 -5.85
N VAL A 85 -9.84 -4.46 -5.16
CA VAL A 85 -10.71 -4.94 -4.08
C VAL A 85 -9.97 -5.13 -2.76
N ALA A 86 -8.63 -5.14 -2.78
CA ALA A 86 -7.82 -5.25 -1.59
C ALA A 86 -6.55 -4.40 -1.67
N GLY A 87 -6.00 -4.03 -0.52
CA GLY A 87 -4.77 -3.26 -0.38
C GLY A 87 -3.98 -3.71 0.84
N ILE A 88 -2.67 -3.88 0.68
CA ILE A 88 -1.73 -4.17 1.77
C ILE A 88 -0.75 -3.00 1.88
N GLU A 89 -0.89 -2.21 2.93
CA GLU A 89 -0.03 -1.08 3.26
C GLU A 89 1.15 -1.53 4.12
N TYR A 90 2.36 -1.05 3.81
CA TYR A 90 3.53 -1.30 4.63
C TYR A 90 3.71 -0.18 5.68
N THR A 91 3.43 -0.48 6.95
CA THR A 91 3.24 0.53 8.02
C THR A 91 4.40 0.73 9.00
N ALA A 92 5.43 -0.14 8.97
CA ALA A 92 6.73 -0.08 9.69
C ALA A 92 6.97 -1.11 10.80
N THR A 93 8.22 -1.13 11.26
CA THR A 93 8.89 -2.15 12.08
C THR A 93 8.88 -1.76 13.55
N HIS A 94 8.38 -2.63 14.45
CA HIS A 94 8.46 -2.40 15.89
C HIS A 94 9.90 -2.13 16.34
N THR A 95 10.07 -1.15 17.22
CA THR A 95 11.33 -0.52 17.65
C THR A 95 12.32 -1.44 18.38
N ALA A 96 11.97 -2.69 18.70
CA ALA A 96 12.88 -3.65 19.35
C ALA A 96 13.36 -4.78 18.43
N SER A 97 12.61 -5.08 17.36
CA SER A 97 12.92 -6.16 16.43
C SER A 97 12.32 -5.80 15.10
N ARG A 98 13.15 -5.56 14.08
CA ARG A 98 12.78 -5.07 12.74
C ARG A 98 11.87 -6.03 11.95
N LYS A 99 10.70 -6.40 12.48
CA LYS A 99 9.66 -7.19 11.81
C LYS A 99 8.73 -6.29 11.03
N LYS A 100 8.68 -6.49 9.71
CA LYS A 100 7.77 -5.77 8.82
C LYS A 100 6.34 -5.99 9.33
N VAL A 101 5.54 -4.94 9.33
CA VAL A 101 4.13 -4.99 9.71
C VAL A 101 3.32 -4.49 8.52
N PHE A 102 2.38 -5.30 8.09
CA PHE A 102 1.52 -5.07 6.95
C PHE A 102 0.08 -4.88 7.44
N ARG A 103 -0.57 -3.82 6.97
CA ARG A 103 -1.97 -3.52 7.25
C ARG A 103 -2.81 -3.90 6.04
N LEU A 104 -3.83 -4.72 6.26
CA LEU A 104 -4.72 -5.19 5.21
C LEU A 104 -6.00 -4.35 5.15
N THR A 105 -6.45 -4.03 3.94
CA THR A 105 -7.77 -3.47 3.63
C THR A 105 -8.43 -4.36 2.57
N VAL A 106 -9.69 -4.73 2.78
CA VAL A 106 -10.50 -5.53 1.83
C VAL A 106 -11.86 -4.87 1.68
N LEU A 107 -12.27 -4.60 0.43
CA LEU A 107 -13.52 -3.94 0.07
C LEU A 107 -13.74 -2.62 0.84
N GLY A 108 -12.67 -1.81 0.92
CA GLY A 108 -12.68 -0.52 1.62
C GLY A 108 -12.70 -0.62 3.15
N ARG A 109 -12.67 -1.83 3.74
CA ARG A 109 -12.63 -2.02 5.19
C ARG A 109 -11.26 -2.48 5.64
N ARG A 110 -10.68 -1.76 6.60
CA ARG A 110 -9.44 -2.15 7.26
C ARG A 110 -9.65 -3.38 8.12
N HIS A 111 -8.75 -4.35 8.01
CA HIS A 111 -8.67 -5.49 8.90
C HIS A 111 -8.13 -5.03 10.27
N ALA A 112 -8.59 -5.66 11.35
CA ALA A 112 -8.18 -5.30 12.71
C ALA A 112 -6.73 -5.72 12.99
N ASP A 113 -6.37 -6.93 12.55
CA ASP A 113 -5.04 -7.48 12.77
C ASP A 113 -4.01 -6.96 11.75
N MET A 114 -2.77 -6.90 12.22
CA MET A 114 -1.61 -6.63 11.40
C MET A 114 -0.86 -7.93 11.09
N PHE A 115 -0.23 -7.99 9.94
CA PHE A 115 0.47 -9.18 9.45
C PHE A 115 1.98 -8.98 9.44
N HIS A 116 2.73 -10.07 9.62
CA HIS A 116 4.20 -10.04 9.56
C HIS A 116 4.74 -10.48 8.20
N HIS A 117 3.95 -11.22 7.44
CA HIS A 117 4.29 -11.68 6.10
C HIS A 117 3.23 -11.24 5.10
N VAL A 118 3.66 -10.85 3.90
CA VAL A 118 2.74 -10.46 2.81
C VAL A 118 1.87 -11.63 2.40
N ASP A 119 2.41 -12.85 2.40
CA ASP A 119 1.67 -14.03 1.98
C ASP A 119 0.51 -14.35 2.96
N GLU A 120 0.71 -14.11 4.26
CA GLU A 120 -0.38 -14.21 5.26
C GLU A 120 -1.48 -13.18 5.00
N ALA A 121 -1.09 -11.92 4.74
CA ALA A 121 -2.05 -10.86 4.45
C ALA A 121 -2.83 -11.13 3.17
N ARG A 122 -2.19 -11.68 2.13
CA ARG A 122 -2.86 -12.06 0.88
C ARG A 122 -3.81 -13.24 1.05
N ALA A 123 -3.41 -14.27 1.81
CA ALA A 123 -4.27 -15.41 2.10
C ALA A 123 -5.51 -14.98 2.90
N CYS A 124 -5.34 -14.13 3.92
CA CYS A 124 -6.44 -13.56 4.67
C CYS A 124 -7.36 -12.69 3.79
N ALA A 125 -6.78 -11.91 2.87
CA ALA A 125 -7.57 -11.12 1.93
C ALA A 125 -8.44 -11.97 1.00
N ASP A 126 -7.91 -13.10 0.53
CA ASP A 126 -8.65 -14.07 -0.30
C ASP A 126 -9.86 -14.64 0.45
N GLU A 127 -9.66 -15.07 1.69
CA GLU A 127 -10.73 -15.58 2.57
C GLU A 127 -11.81 -14.52 2.80
N LEU A 128 -11.43 -13.33 3.27
CA LEU A 128 -12.35 -12.23 3.54
C LEU A 128 -13.10 -11.75 2.29
N TYR A 129 -12.44 -11.78 1.12
CA TYR A 129 -13.07 -11.42 -0.13
C TYR A 129 -14.14 -12.44 -0.51
N ARG A 130 -13.81 -13.74 -0.48
CA ARG A 130 -14.75 -14.83 -0.82
C ARG A 130 -15.94 -14.88 0.12
N GLU A 131 -15.73 -14.77 1.43
CA GLU A 131 -16.81 -14.75 2.42
C GLU A 131 -17.86 -13.67 2.11
N ARG A 132 -17.41 -12.51 1.63
CA ARG A 132 -18.29 -11.38 1.32
C ARG A 132 -18.95 -11.47 -0.04
N THR A 133 -18.33 -12.13 -1.02
CA THR A 133 -18.87 -12.20 -2.39
C THR A 133 -19.61 -13.50 -2.69
N THR A 134 -19.49 -14.53 -1.86
CA THR A 134 -20.25 -15.80 -2.00
C THR A 134 -21.53 -15.84 -1.16
N CYS A 135 -21.73 -14.89 -0.26
CA CYS A 135 -22.96 -14.74 0.53
C CYS A 135 -23.94 -13.69 -0.02
N GLU A 136 -23.66 -13.14 -1.20
CA GLU A 136 -24.58 -12.29 -1.99
C GLU A 136 -25.21 -13.12 -3.13
#